data_AF-A0A967IDP0-F1
#
_entry.id   AF-A0A967IDP0-F1
#
_cell.length_a   1.000
_cell.length_b   1.000
_cell.length_c   1.000
_cell.angle_alpha   90.00
_cell.angle_beta   90.00
_cell.angle_gamma   90.00
#
_symmetry.space_group_name_H-M   'P 1'
#
loop_
_entity.id
_entity.type
_entity.pdbx_description
1 polymer ?
#
loop_
_entity_poly.entity_id
_entity_poly.type
_entity_poly.pdbx_seq_one_letter_code
_entity_poly.pdbx_strand_id
1 'polypeptide(L)' 'MPSCRLLGPVSLPGYRLVFHKIGMDESGKCDLLETGYPDDVAWGVLFSMDEADKPALDVAEGPSYYTTFLDVVFK' A
#
# COMPACT_ATOMS: atom_id res chain seq x y z
N MET A 1 -7.57 12.30 3.41
CA MET A 1 -8.95 11.91 3.74
C MET A 1 -9.22 12.19 5.21
N PRO A 2 -10.31 12.90 5.54
CA PRO A 2 -10.56 13.38 6.90
C PRO A 2 -10.94 12.29 7.92
N SER A 3 -11.52 11.16 7.50
CA SER A 3 -11.92 10.08 8.42
C SER A 3 -10.81 9.09 8.77
N CYS A 4 -9.65 9.18 8.12
CA CYS A 4 -8.57 8.22 8.31
C CYS A 4 -8.09 8.14 9.75
N ARG A 5 -8.14 6.95 10.33
CA ARG A 5 -7.60 6.64 11.66
C ARG A 5 -6.51 5.59 11.55
N LEU A 6 -5.37 5.89 12.18
CA LEU A 6 -4.27 4.95 12.33
C LEU A 6 -4.71 3.74 13.17
N LEU A 7 -4.56 2.54 12.62
CA LEU A 7 -4.75 1.28 13.35
C LEU A 7 -3.44 0.73 13.91
N GLY A 8 -2.34 0.84 13.16
CA GLY A 8 -1.01 0.44 13.65
C GLY A 8 -0.09 -0.10 12.55
N PRO A 9 1.14 -0.49 12.94
CA PRO A 9 2.08 -1.15 12.03
C PRO A 9 1.61 -2.57 11.70
N VAL A 10 1.80 -2.97 10.45
CA VAL A 10 1.48 -4.30 9.96
C VAL A 10 2.63 -4.86 9.13
N SER A 11 2.73 -6.18 9.10
CA SER A 11 3.61 -6.92 8.20
C SER A 11 2.81 -7.72 7.18
N LEU A 12 3.34 -7.82 5.98
CA LEU A 12 2.80 -8.60 4.87
C LEU A 12 3.88 -9.57 4.35
N PRO A 13 3.87 -10.84 4.80
CA PRO A 13 4.79 -11.88 4.33
C PRO A 13 4.52 -12.26 2.86
N GLY A 14 5.56 -12.66 2.13
CA GLY A 14 5.47 -12.98 0.69
C GLY A 14 5.58 -11.75 -0.22
N TYR A 15 5.86 -10.57 0.33
CA TYR A 15 5.91 -9.30 -0.40
C TYR A 15 7.17 -8.51 -0.06
N ARG A 16 7.56 -7.61 -0.97
CA ARG A 16 8.68 -6.70 -0.80
C ARG A 16 8.35 -5.31 -1.32
N LEU A 17 8.78 -4.28 -0.62
CA LEU A 17 8.78 -2.91 -1.14
C LEU A 17 10.00 -2.70 -2.04
N VAL A 18 9.76 -2.28 -3.28
CA VAL A 18 10.80 -2.08 -4.31
C VAL A 18 10.63 -0.72 -4.98
N PHE A 19 11.72 -0.02 -5.29
CA PHE A 19 11.68 1.31 -5.90
C PHE A 19 12.05 1.27 -7.38
N HIS A 20 11.28 0.53 -8.16
CA HIS A 20 11.60 0.24 -9.57
C HIS A 20 10.67 0.91 -10.59
N LYS A 21 9.56 1.52 -10.15
CA LYS A 21 8.63 2.22 -11.05
C LYS A 21 9.20 3.60 -11.38
N ILE A 22 9.49 3.89 -12.65
CA ILE A 22 10.03 5.20 -13.05
C ILE A 22 8.92 6.26 -12.96
N GLY A 23 9.14 7.28 -12.13
CA GLY A 23 8.27 8.44 -11.97
C GLY A 23 8.40 9.44 -13.12
N MET A 24 7.49 10.42 -13.17
CA MET A 24 7.56 11.52 -14.14
C MET A 24 8.81 12.40 -13.95
N ASP A 25 9.40 12.38 -12.76
CA ASP A 25 10.63 13.05 -12.39
C ASP A 25 11.87 12.15 -12.52
N GLU A 26 11.76 11.03 -13.25
CA GLU A 26 12.79 9.99 -13.44
C GLU A 26 13.23 9.27 -12.15
N SER A 27 12.59 9.55 -11.02
CA SER A 27 12.87 8.87 -9.76
C SER A 27 12.24 7.47 -9.69
N GLY A 28 12.80 6.60 -8.85
CA GLY A 28 12.18 5.32 -8.53
C GLY A 28 11.03 5.50 -7.54
N LYS A 29 9.80 5.26 -7.97
CA LYS A 29 8.60 5.16 -7.13
C LYS A 29 8.52 3.79 -6.47
N CYS A 30 8.03 3.81 -5.24
CA CYS A 30 7.78 2.62 -4.45
C CYS A 30 6.68 1.76 -5.10
N ASP A 31 6.86 0.45 -5.07
CA ASP A 31 5.90 -0.55 -5.47
C ASP A 31 5.89 -1.71 -4.47
N LEU A 32 4.72 -2.32 -4.30
CA LEU A 32 4.52 -3.49 -3.46
C LEU A 32 4.56 -4.73 -4.34
N LEU A 33 5.70 -5.41 -4.39
CA LEU A 33 5.92 -6.57 -5.23
C LEU A 33 5.63 -7.87 -4.48
N GLU A 34 4.74 -8.68 -5.02
CA GLU A 34 4.55 -10.07 -4.57
C GLU A 34 5.75 -10.91 -5.00
N THR A 35 6.40 -11.55 -4.04
CA THR A 35 7.58 -12.40 -4.29
C THR A 35 7.27 -13.88 -4.13
N GLY A 36 6.22 -14.23 -3.36
CA GLY A 36 5.84 -15.61 -3.05
C GLY A 36 6.77 -16.32 -2.06
N TYR A 37 7.82 -15.65 -1.58
CA TYR A 37 8.76 -16.20 -0.59
C TYR A 37 8.35 -15.77 0.81
N PRO A 38 8.06 -16.70 1.73
CA PRO A 38 7.52 -16.37 3.06
C PRO A 38 8.51 -15.57 3.94
N ASP A 39 9.81 -15.65 3.65
CA ASP A 39 10.85 -14.88 4.35
C ASP A 39 10.91 -13.41 3.91
N ASP A 40 10.32 -13.08 2.76
CA ASP A 40 10.17 -11.70 2.34
C ASP A 40 9.01 -11.04 3.08
N VAL A 41 9.28 -9.89 3.69
CA VAL A 41 8.27 -9.16 4.46
C VAL A 41 8.25 -7.70 4.04
N ALA A 42 7.11 -7.26 3.54
CA ALA A 42 6.81 -5.84 3.39
C ALA A 42 6.20 -5.32 4.69
N TRP A 43 6.65 -4.14 5.10
CA TRP A 43 6.16 -3.46 6.29
C TRP A 43 5.36 -2.24 5.89
N GLY A 44 4.26 -2.00 6.60
CA GLY A 44 3.36 -0.90 6.31
C GLY A 44 2.59 -0.45 7.54
N VAL A 45 1.71 0.51 7.32
CA VAL A 45 0.83 1.06 8.34
C VAL A 45 -0.61 0.92 7.86
N LEU A 46 -1.46 0.35 8.70
CA LEU A 46 -2.88 0.18 8.38
C LEU A 46 -3.68 1.37 8.90
N PHE A 47 -4.56 1.89 8.05
CA PHE A 47 -5.53 2.93 8.38
C PHE A 47 -6.94 2.39 8.16
N SER A 48 -7.87 2.75 9.04
CA SER A 48 -9.31 2.63 8.77
C SER A 48 -9.82 3.95 8.20
N MET A 49 -10.79 3.89 7.31
CA MET A 49 -11.46 5.06 6.73
C MET A 49 -12.94 4.76 6.53
N ASP A 50 -13.76 5.81 6.45
CA ASP A 50 -15.13 5.71 5.96
C ASP A 50 -15.12 5.39 4.46
N GLU A 51 -16.06 4.58 3.99
CA GLU A 51 -16.22 4.26 2.57
C GLU A 51 -16.49 5.51 1.73
N ALA A 52 -17.13 6.53 2.30
CA ALA A 52 -17.37 7.81 1.64
C ALA A 52 -16.08 8.57 1.26
N ASP A 53 -14.96 8.29 1.92
CA ASP A 53 -13.65 8.88 1.62
C ASP A 53 -12.89 8.15 0.50
N LYS A 54 -13.34 6.95 0.09
CA LYS A 54 -12.68 6.15 -0.95
C LYS A 54 -12.57 6.89 -2.30
N PRO A 55 -13.61 7.56 -2.82
CA PRO A 55 -13.49 8.27 -4.11
C PRO A 55 -12.42 9.36 -4.08
N ALA A 56 -12.27 10.07 -2.94
CA ALA A 56 -11.24 11.08 -2.79
C ALA A 56 -9.83 10.48 -2.76
N LEU A 57 -9.67 9.29 -2.15
CA LEU A 57 -8.42 8.53 -2.21
C LEU A 57 -8.09 8.10 -3.64
N ASP A 58 -9.05 7.52 -4.35
CA ASP A 58 -8.84 7.02 -5.72
C ASP A 58 -8.40 8.16 -6.67
N VAL A 59 -8.94 9.37 -6.48
CA VAL A 59 -8.49 10.58 -7.21
C VAL A 59 -7.05 10.99 -6.84
N ALA A 60 -6.67 10.87 -5.57
CA ALA A 60 -5.34 11.23 -5.10
C ALA A 60 -4.25 10.24 -5.56
N GLU A 61 -4.55 8.94 -5.58
CA GLU A 61 -3.65 7.88 -6.09
C GLU A 61 -3.53 7.94 -7.61
N GLY A 62 -4.62 8.25 -8.31
CA GLY A 62 -4.67 8.34 -9.76
C GLY A 62 -4.88 6.99 -10.46
N PRO A 63 -5.02 7.01 -11.80
CA PRO A 63 -5.54 5.87 -12.57
C PRO A 63 -4.57 4.70 -12.74
N SER A 64 -3.32 4.83 -12.30
CA SER A 64 -2.29 3.79 -12.46
C SER A 64 -2.28 2.75 -11.34
N TYR A 65 -3.16 2.89 -10.35
CA TYR A 65 -3.31 1.94 -9.25
C TYR A 65 -4.63 1.18 -9.35
N TYR A 66 -4.61 -0.06 -8.87
CA TYR A 66 -5.78 -0.92 -8.77
C TYR A 66 -6.01 -1.31 -7.31
N THR A 67 -7.25 -1.61 -6.96
CA THR A 67 -7.60 -2.11 -5.63
C THR A 67 -7.45 -3.62 -5.58
N THR A 68 -6.76 -4.13 -4.55
CA THR A 68 -6.70 -5.56 -4.23
C THR A 68 -6.87 -5.75 -2.72
N PHE A 69 -7.22 -6.96 -2.29
CA PHE A 69 -7.40 -7.31 -0.89
C PHE A 69 -6.28 -8.25 -0.46
N LEU A 70 -5.64 -7.93 0.67
CA LEU A 70 -4.50 -8.66 1.20
C LEU A 70 -4.70 -8.90 2.68
N ASP A 71 -4.38 -10.11 3.13
CA ASP A 71 -4.33 -10.43 4.55
C ASP A 71 -3.03 -9.88 5.15
N VAL A 72 -3.15 -9.09 6.21
CA VAL A 72 -2.01 -8.49 6.92
C VAL A 72 -1.93 -8.98 8.34
N VAL A 73 -0.72 -8.97 8.91
CA VAL A 73 -0.46 -9.38 10.29
C VAL A 73 -0.13 -8.15 11.13
N PHE A 74 -0.95 -7.87 12.15
CA PHE A 74 -0.66 -6.85 13.15
C PHE A 74 0.55 -7.23 14.00
N LYS A 75 1.28 -6.21 14.46
CA LYS A 75 2.51 -6.35 15.25
C LYS A 75 2.37 -5.76 16.63
#